data_AF-A0A9D4TD96-F1
#
_entry.id   AF-A0A9D4TD96-F1
#
_cell.length_a   1.000
_cell.length_b   1.000
_cell.length_c   1.000
_cell.angle_alpha   90.00
_cell.angle_beta   90.00
_cell.angle_gamma   90.00
#
_symmetry.space_group_name_H-M   'P 1'
#
loop_
_entity.id
_entity.type
_entity.pdbx_description
1 polymer ?
#
loop_
_entity_poly.entity_id
_entity_poly.type
_entity_poly.pdbx_seq_one_letter_code
_entity_poly.pdbx_strand_id
1 'polypeptide(L)'
;MAAFLRLPPTPCFHLTCPLEYPMVPPMVRFLTTDSGRTQIHPFFYRNGNVSLSILGTYAGPQWTPAQSLRTLLLSIQSLLSAQPFYDSPLKKHANKEQTREDAESYNSFVKHEVLRVGVCDVVQDCLEERSPHPAALRDFVLKSFADRLRQYEDFAISQLHLHGKKIFNPFSSGHGKYKYEALLAKLQELKLQVHRRNKAATVPGSA
;
A
#
# COMPACT_ATOMS: atom_id res chain seq x y z
N MET A 1 2.97 -11.33 -15.27
CA MET A 1 1.96 -10.26 -15.15
C MET A 1 1.44 -10.26 -13.71
N ALA A 2 1.69 -9.19 -12.95
CA ALA A 2 1.43 -9.13 -11.51
C ALA A 2 -0.08 -9.02 -11.22
N ALA A 3 -0.67 -10.10 -10.68
CA ALA A 3 -2.05 -10.14 -10.17
C ALA A 3 -2.25 -9.38 -8.83
N PHE A 4 -1.28 -8.57 -8.40
CA PHE A 4 -1.42 -7.59 -7.31
C PHE A 4 -2.03 -6.24 -7.77
N LEU A 5 -2.45 -6.14 -9.04
CA LEU A 5 -2.80 -4.86 -9.69
C LEU A 5 -4.28 -4.73 -10.12
N ARG A 6 -5.23 -5.47 -9.54
CA ARG A 6 -6.66 -5.18 -9.80
C ARG A 6 -7.20 -4.01 -8.97
N LEU A 7 -6.56 -3.73 -7.85
CA LEU A 7 -6.67 -2.45 -7.15
C LEU A 7 -5.26 -1.87 -7.16
N PRO A 8 -4.99 -0.71 -7.78
CA PRO A 8 -3.69 -0.11 -7.56
C PRO A 8 -3.66 0.30 -6.09
N PRO A 9 -2.75 -0.27 -5.29
CA PRO A 9 -2.48 0.31 -4.00
C PRO A 9 -1.96 1.73 -4.25
N THR A 10 -2.21 2.67 -3.34
CA THR A 10 -1.36 3.86 -3.23
C THR A 10 -0.39 3.67 -2.06
N PRO A 11 0.54 2.69 -2.13
CA PRO A 11 1.54 2.54 -1.09
C PRO A 11 2.47 3.73 -1.22
N CYS A 12 2.54 4.52 -0.15
CA CYS A 12 3.32 5.74 -0.16
C CYS A 12 4.70 5.46 0.41
N PHE A 13 5.72 5.93 -0.30
CA PHE A 13 7.12 5.86 0.12
C PHE A 13 7.69 7.26 0.22
N HIS A 14 8.50 7.50 1.25
CA HIS A 14 9.33 8.68 1.38
C HIS A 14 10.78 8.31 1.03
N LEU A 15 11.39 9.08 0.14
CA LEU A 15 12.77 8.90 -0.28
C LEU A 15 13.57 10.14 0.09
N THR A 16 14.70 9.96 0.73
CA THR A 16 15.64 11.03 1.08
C THR A 16 17.01 10.71 0.51
N CYS A 17 17.52 11.56 -0.38
CA CYS A 17 18.87 11.42 -0.90
C CYS A 17 19.86 12.10 0.06
N PRO A 18 20.86 11.39 0.59
CA PRO A 18 21.91 12.00 1.40
C PRO A 18 22.87 12.82 0.53
N LEU A 19 23.77 13.58 1.15
CA LEU A 19 24.75 14.43 0.46
C LEU A 19 25.71 13.62 -0.43
N GLU A 20 25.97 12.38 -0.04
CA GLU A 20 26.86 11.46 -0.74
C GLU A 20 26.15 10.73 -1.89
N TYR A 21 24.86 10.97 -2.16
CA TYR A 21 24.19 10.38 -3.32
C TYR A 21 24.84 10.85 -4.63
N PRO A 22 25.16 9.96 -5.60
CA PRO A 22 24.78 8.55 -5.69
C PRO A 22 25.85 7.55 -5.20
N MET A 23 26.89 7.98 -4.46
CA MET A 23 27.89 7.07 -3.89
C MET A 23 27.29 6.11 -2.85
N VAL A 24 26.26 6.58 -2.12
CA VAL A 24 25.46 5.77 -1.20
C VAL A 24 23.99 5.75 -1.64
N PRO A 25 23.21 4.71 -1.28
CA PRO A 25 21.80 4.64 -1.65
C PRO A 25 20.98 5.74 -0.93
N PRO A 26 19.82 6.12 -1.50
CA PRO A 26 18.86 6.96 -0.78
C PRO A 26 18.24 6.19 0.40
N MET A 27 17.81 6.91 1.43
CA MET A 27 17.00 6.35 2.50
C MET A 27 15.55 6.22 2.02
N VAL A 28 14.94 5.05 2.26
CA VAL A 28 13.55 4.77 1.87
C VAL A 28 12.73 4.39 3.10
N ARG A 29 11.58 5.03 3.25
CA ARG A 29 10.61 4.77 4.32
C ARG A 29 9.25 4.46 3.73
N PHE A 30 8.66 3.34 4.13
CA PHE A 30 7.30 2.98 3.80
C PHE A 30 6.33 3.66 4.76
N LEU A 31 5.35 4.40 4.23
CA LEU A 31 4.46 5.26 5.03
C LEU A 31 3.10 4.60 5.33
N THR A 32 2.63 3.69 4.49
CA THR A 32 1.31 3.05 4.62
C THR A 32 1.31 1.92 5.67
N THR A 33 1.66 2.27 6.91
CA THR A 33 1.85 1.35 8.04
C THR A 33 0.75 1.42 9.10
N ASP A 34 -0.22 2.34 8.95
CA ASP A 34 -1.25 2.61 9.95
C ASP A 34 -0.64 2.88 11.34
N SER A 35 0.32 3.81 11.40
CA SER A 35 1.10 4.10 12.63
C SER A 35 1.75 2.84 13.24
N GLY A 36 2.24 1.94 12.40
CA GLY A 36 2.87 0.68 12.81
C GLY A 36 1.92 -0.45 13.20
N ARG A 37 0.61 -0.32 12.97
CA ARG A 37 -0.36 -1.41 13.20
C ARG A 37 -0.39 -2.43 12.07
N THR A 38 -0.03 -2.03 10.85
CA THR A 38 -0.22 -2.84 9.64
C THR A 38 1.10 -3.11 8.94
N GLN A 39 1.27 -4.35 8.48
CA GLN A 39 2.38 -4.80 7.65
C GLN A 39 1.83 -5.51 6.41
N ILE A 40 1.79 -4.81 5.28
CA ILE A 40 1.21 -5.34 4.04
C ILE A 40 2.19 -6.17 3.20
N HIS A 41 3.48 -6.17 3.57
CA HIS A 41 4.51 -6.90 2.83
C HIS A 41 5.59 -7.43 3.80
N PRO A 42 6.16 -8.64 3.59
CA PRO A 42 7.22 -9.16 4.46
C PRO A 42 8.48 -8.28 4.49
N PHE A 43 8.75 -7.55 3.41
CA PHE A 43 9.87 -6.62 3.31
C PHE A 43 9.56 -5.17 3.66
N PHE A 44 8.30 -4.83 3.95
CA PHE A 44 7.92 -3.47 4.38
C PHE A 44 7.43 -3.53 5.82
N TYR A 45 8.31 -3.19 6.75
CA TYR A 45 8.05 -3.35 8.19
C TYR A 45 7.09 -2.29 8.73
N ARG A 46 6.45 -2.63 9.85
CA ARG A 46 5.55 -1.74 10.60
C ARG A 46 6.20 -0.41 11.00
N ASN A 47 7.49 -0.44 11.31
CA ASN A 47 8.23 0.77 11.66
C ASN A 47 8.59 1.63 10.44
N GLY A 48 8.18 1.26 9.23
CA GLY A 48 8.45 1.94 7.97
C GLY A 48 9.77 1.55 7.29
N ASN A 49 10.57 0.65 7.86
CA ASN A 49 11.79 0.18 7.19
C ASN A 49 11.45 -0.67 5.96
N VAL A 50 12.32 -0.60 4.96
CA VAL A 50 12.22 -1.39 3.72
C VAL A 50 13.45 -2.29 3.60
N SER A 51 13.23 -3.60 3.50
CA SER A 51 14.27 -4.59 3.20
C SER A 51 14.44 -4.75 1.70
N LEU A 52 15.55 -4.25 1.17
CA LEU A 52 15.90 -4.37 -0.24
C LEU A 52 17.42 -4.38 -0.37
N SER A 53 17.97 -5.30 -1.18
CA SER A 53 19.42 -5.51 -1.22
C SER A 53 20.18 -4.28 -1.71
N ILE A 54 19.62 -3.56 -2.68
CA ILE A 54 20.20 -2.32 -3.22
C ILE A 54 20.09 -1.14 -2.25
N LEU A 55 19.46 -1.31 -1.09
CA LEU A 55 19.47 -0.37 0.03
C LEU A 55 20.40 -0.83 1.16
N GLY A 56 21.09 -1.97 1.00
CA GLY A 56 21.94 -2.56 2.02
C GLY A 56 21.19 -3.20 3.20
N THR A 57 19.86 -3.29 3.12
CA THR A 57 19.01 -3.80 4.22
C THR A 57 18.59 -5.25 4.04
N TYR A 58 19.03 -5.92 2.96
CA TYR A 58 18.75 -7.31 2.69
C TYR A 58 19.87 -7.99 1.91
N ALA A 59 19.93 -9.32 1.94
CA ALA A 59 20.93 -10.08 1.18
C ALA A 59 20.71 -9.94 -0.33
N GLY A 60 21.79 -9.77 -1.10
CA GLY A 60 21.75 -9.67 -2.56
C GLY A 60 22.69 -8.60 -3.12
N PRO A 61 22.51 -8.20 -4.38
CA PRO A 61 23.32 -7.15 -5.01
C PRO A 61 23.15 -5.82 -4.27
N GLN A 62 24.27 -5.17 -4.01
CA GLN A 62 24.34 -3.93 -3.25
C GLN A 62 24.15 -2.71 -4.15
N TRP A 63 23.92 -1.55 -3.50
CA TRP A 63 23.89 -0.27 -4.20
C TRP A 63 25.18 -0.04 -4.98
N THR A 64 25.06 0.46 -6.20
CA THR A 64 26.21 1.04 -6.92
C THR A 64 25.81 2.39 -7.51
N PRO A 65 26.75 3.33 -7.72
CA PRO A 65 26.44 4.63 -8.34
C PRO A 65 25.89 4.53 -9.77
N ALA A 66 25.97 3.35 -10.40
CA ALA A 66 25.34 3.07 -11.69
C ALA A 66 23.80 2.96 -11.60
N GLN A 67 23.25 2.81 -10.39
CA GLN A 67 21.81 2.77 -10.15
C GLN A 67 21.22 4.17 -10.01
N SER A 68 19.92 4.29 -10.29
CA SER A 68 19.17 5.53 -10.20
C SER A 68 17.93 5.37 -9.31
N LEU A 69 17.29 6.49 -8.96
CA LEU A 69 15.98 6.45 -8.30
C LEU A 69 14.96 5.66 -9.12
N ARG A 70 15.04 5.72 -10.46
CA ARG A 70 14.18 4.92 -11.35
C ARG A 70 14.38 3.43 -11.13
N THR A 71 15.62 2.95 -11.11
CA THR A 71 15.89 1.51 -10.89
C THR A 71 15.47 1.08 -9.50
N LEU A 72 15.66 1.94 -8.49
CA LEU A 72 15.17 1.69 -7.14
C LEU A 72 13.64 1.57 -7.08
N LEU A 73 12.90 2.50 -7.69
CA LEU A 73 11.44 2.46 -7.74
C LEU A 73 10.92 1.24 -8.49
N LEU A 74 11.60 0.83 -9.56
CA LEU A 74 11.28 -0.41 -10.27
C LEU A 74 11.53 -1.65 -9.39
N SER A 75 12.61 -1.67 -8.62
CA SER A 75 12.87 -2.74 -7.64
C SER A 75 11.77 -2.80 -6.57
N ILE A 76 11.37 -1.67 -6.00
CA ILE A 76 10.25 -1.61 -5.04
C ILE A 76 8.95 -2.09 -5.69
N GLN A 77 8.65 -1.65 -6.92
CA GLN A 77 7.47 -2.09 -7.66
C GLN A 77 7.48 -3.61 -7.91
N SER A 78 8.65 -4.19 -8.19
CA SER A 78 8.78 -5.63 -8.41
C SER A 78 8.49 -6.48 -7.17
N LEU A 79 8.68 -5.92 -5.97
CA LEU A 79 8.29 -6.56 -4.71
C LEU A 79 6.77 -6.55 -4.48
N LEU A 80 6.00 -5.69 -5.16
CA LEU A 80 4.54 -5.65 -5.05
C LEU A 80 3.91 -6.80 -5.87
N SER A 81 4.30 -8.03 -5.55
CA SER A 81 3.92 -9.25 -6.24
C SER A 81 2.51 -9.70 -5.86
N ALA A 82 1.87 -10.52 -6.70
CA ALA A 82 0.51 -11.02 -6.46
C ALA A 82 0.36 -11.90 -5.22
N GLN A 83 1.49 -12.46 -4.75
CA GLN A 83 1.54 -13.42 -3.67
C GLN A 83 2.69 -13.06 -2.72
N PRO A 84 2.55 -11.95 -1.97
CA PRO A 84 3.63 -11.41 -1.15
C PRO A 84 4.09 -12.37 -0.05
N PHE A 85 3.28 -13.38 0.30
CA PHE A 85 3.68 -14.45 1.21
C PHE A 85 4.92 -15.20 0.72
N TYR A 86 5.00 -15.48 -0.58
CA TYR A 86 6.09 -16.30 -1.14
C TYR A 86 7.42 -15.57 -1.27
N ASP A 87 7.39 -14.24 -1.17
CA ASP A 87 8.59 -13.42 -1.13
C ASP A 87 9.30 -13.53 0.23
N SER A 88 8.59 -13.99 1.27
CA SER A 88 9.14 -14.15 2.61
C SER A 88 10.13 -15.32 2.71
N PRO A 89 11.28 -15.15 3.41
CA PRO A 89 12.19 -16.25 3.71
C PRO A 89 11.57 -17.33 4.61
N LEU A 90 10.51 -16.98 5.36
CA LEU A 90 9.80 -17.91 6.26
C LEU A 90 9.08 -19.04 5.51
N LYS A 91 8.86 -18.90 4.18
CA LYS A 91 8.32 -19.96 3.32
C LYS A 91 9.11 -21.27 3.42
N LYS A 92 10.42 -21.21 3.70
CA LYS A 92 11.32 -22.37 3.62
C LYS A 92 11.06 -23.46 4.67
N HIS A 93 10.26 -23.18 5.70
CA HIS A 93 10.08 -24.08 6.84
C HIS A 93 8.66 -24.68 6.99
N ALA A 94 7.75 -24.40 6.06
CA ALA A 94 6.36 -24.89 6.12
C ALA A 94 6.11 -26.08 5.18
N ASN A 95 5.19 -26.98 5.57
CA ASN A 95 4.70 -28.04 4.68
C ASN A 95 3.84 -27.43 3.55
N LYS A 96 3.70 -28.12 2.40
CA LYS A 96 3.09 -27.54 1.19
C LYS A 96 1.64 -27.08 1.36
N GLU A 97 0.85 -27.81 2.15
CA GLU A 97 -0.58 -27.53 2.36
C GLU A 97 -0.79 -26.31 3.27
N GLN A 98 -0.14 -26.27 4.44
CA GLN A 98 -0.18 -25.12 5.35
C GLN A 98 0.33 -23.85 4.66
N THR A 99 1.37 -23.96 3.84
CA THR A 99 1.93 -22.84 3.07
C THR A 99 0.88 -22.21 2.15
N ARG A 100 -0.03 -23.01 1.59
CA ARG A 100 -1.07 -22.51 0.69
C ARG A 100 -2.16 -21.77 1.45
N GLU A 101 -2.66 -22.33 2.54
CA GLU A 101 -3.69 -21.69 3.38
C GLU A 101 -3.17 -20.38 4.01
N ASP A 102 -1.92 -20.38 4.47
CA ASP A 102 -1.25 -19.19 4.99
C ASP A 102 -1.10 -18.11 3.92
N ALA A 103 -0.73 -18.50 2.69
CA ALA A 103 -0.60 -17.58 1.56
C ALA A 103 -1.95 -16.97 1.15
N GLU A 104 -3.01 -17.77 1.09
CA GLU A 104 -4.37 -17.32 0.78
C GLU A 104 -4.92 -16.37 1.86
N SER A 105 -4.70 -16.72 3.13
CA SER A 105 -5.08 -15.90 4.28
C SER A 105 -4.31 -14.57 4.30
N TYR A 106 -3.00 -14.62 4.11
CA TYR A 106 -2.16 -13.41 4.04
C TYR A 106 -2.56 -12.52 2.87
N ASN A 107 -2.84 -13.08 1.70
CA ASN A 107 -3.28 -12.29 0.55
C ASN A 107 -4.63 -11.61 0.81
N SER A 108 -5.57 -12.29 1.47
CA SER A 108 -6.87 -11.73 1.87
C SER A 108 -6.71 -10.58 2.87
N PHE A 109 -5.82 -10.76 3.86
CA PHE A 109 -5.43 -9.72 4.80
C PHE A 109 -4.82 -8.50 4.08
N VAL A 110 -3.81 -8.72 3.24
CA VAL A 110 -3.11 -7.65 2.52
C VAL A 110 -4.08 -6.85 1.66
N LYS A 111 -4.99 -7.51 0.92
CA LYS A 111 -5.98 -6.82 0.11
C LYS A 111 -6.94 -5.95 0.93
N HIS A 112 -7.40 -6.46 2.07
CA HIS A 112 -8.24 -5.69 2.99
C HIS A 112 -7.51 -4.44 3.49
N GLU A 113 -6.26 -4.61 3.94
CA GLU A 113 -5.45 -3.52 4.49
C GLU A 113 -5.01 -2.51 3.43
N VAL A 114 -4.76 -2.95 2.20
CA VAL A 114 -4.53 -2.06 1.06
C VAL A 114 -5.75 -1.19 0.79
N LEU A 115 -6.96 -1.76 0.81
CA LEU A 115 -8.17 -0.97 0.60
C LEU A 115 -8.42 -0.01 1.77
N ARG A 116 -8.25 -0.48 3.01
CA ARG A 116 -8.46 0.34 4.22
C ARG A 116 -7.42 1.46 4.33
N VAL A 117 -6.14 1.10 4.43
CA VAL A 117 -5.05 2.04 4.72
C VAL A 117 -4.53 2.67 3.44
N GLY A 118 -4.22 1.84 2.45
CA GLY A 118 -3.59 2.26 1.20
C GLY A 118 -4.54 2.93 0.20
N VAL A 119 -5.83 3.05 0.50
CA VAL A 119 -6.81 3.78 -0.32
C VAL A 119 -7.64 4.69 0.58
N CYS A 120 -8.47 4.16 1.47
CA CYS A 120 -9.41 5.00 2.24
C CYS A 120 -8.68 6.01 3.14
N ASP A 121 -7.73 5.57 3.97
CA ASP A 121 -7.02 6.46 4.90
C ASP A 121 -6.16 7.48 4.13
N VAL A 122 -5.44 7.05 3.08
CA VAL A 122 -4.65 7.96 2.23
C VAL A 122 -5.51 9.04 1.56
N VAL A 123 -6.68 8.67 1.01
CA VAL A 123 -7.59 9.62 0.37
C VAL A 123 -8.18 10.58 1.41
N GLN A 124 -8.57 10.06 2.58
CA GLN A 124 -9.07 10.87 3.70
C GLN A 124 -8.01 11.90 4.14
N ASP A 125 -6.76 11.49 4.32
CA ASP A 125 -5.67 12.37 4.72
C ASP A 125 -5.30 13.40 3.63
N CYS A 126 -5.48 13.06 2.35
CA CYS A 126 -5.32 14.02 1.26
C CYS A 126 -6.45 15.07 1.25
N LEU A 127 -7.70 14.66 1.57
CA LEU A 127 -8.84 15.57 1.67
C LEU A 127 -8.73 16.53 2.85
N GLU A 128 -8.23 16.04 3.98
CA GLU A 128 -8.06 16.80 5.23
C GLU A 128 -6.71 17.53 5.34
N GLU A 129 -5.89 17.48 4.29
CA GLU A 129 -4.55 18.10 4.23
C GLU A 129 -3.59 17.65 5.36
N ARG A 130 -3.85 16.49 5.96
CA ARG A 130 -2.95 15.83 6.94
C ARG A 130 -1.84 15.03 6.27
N SER A 131 -2.00 14.72 5.00
CA SER A 131 -1.05 13.90 4.25
C SER A 131 0.32 14.59 4.14
N PRO A 132 1.43 13.86 4.34
CA PRO A 132 2.79 14.39 4.14
C PRO A 132 3.14 14.56 2.65
N HIS A 133 2.21 14.28 1.73
CA HIS A 133 2.45 14.36 0.29
C HIS A 133 2.49 15.82 -0.19
N PRO A 134 3.36 16.14 -1.18
CA PRO A 134 3.27 17.40 -1.91
C PRO A 134 1.89 17.58 -2.55
N ALA A 135 1.44 18.84 -2.72
CA ALA A 135 0.12 19.16 -3.24
C ALA A 135 -0.20 18.44 -4.57
N ALA A 136 0.74 18.45 -5.52
CA ALA A 136 0.58 17.76 -6.80
C ALA A 136 0.34 16.24 -6.66
N LEU A 137 0.98 15.60 -5.67
CA LEU A 137 0.77 14.18 -5.40
C LEU A 137 -0.59 13.93 -4.72
N ARG A 138 -1.02 14.83 -3.82
CA ARG A 138 -2.37 14.76 -3.22
C ARG A 138 -3.44 14.84 -4.32
N ASP A 139 -3.34 15.82 -5.21
CA ASP A 139 -4.32 15.98 -6.30
C ASP A 139 -4.31 14.78 -7.25
N PHE A 140 -3.13 14.22 -7.54
CA PHE A 140 -3.01 12.98 -8.29
C PHE A 140 -3.69 11.79 -7.60
N VAL A 141 -3.51 11.63 -6.28
CA VAL A 141 -4.17 10.58 -5.49
C VAL A 141 -5.69 10.73 -5.55
N LEU A 142 -6.22 11.93 -5.34
CA LEU A 142 -7.66 12.20 -5.37
C LEU A 142 -8.27 11.95 -6.75
N LYS A 143 -7.57 12.36 -7.81
CA LYS A 143 -7.96 12.08 -9.20
C LYS A 143 -7.95 10.58 -9.49
N SER A 144 -6.85 9.90 -9.18
CA SER A 144 -6.69 8.45 -9.40
C SER A 144 -7.76 7.64 -8.64
N PHE A 145 -8.10 8.06 -7.42
CA PHE A 145 -9.18 7.47 -6.65
C PHE A 145 -10.53 7.61 -7.36
N ALA A 146 -10.88 8.82 -7.82
CA ALA A 146 -12.13 9.06 -8.54
C ALA A 146 -12.24 8.23 -9.82
N ASP A 147 -11.15 8.14 -10.59
CA ASP A 147 -11.09 7.39 -11.85
C ASP A 147 -11.26 5.87 -11.64
N ARG A 148 -10.88 5.36 -10.46
CA ARG A 148 -10.85 3.92 -10.16
C ARG A 148 -11.86 3.46 -9.14
N LEU A 149 -12.74 4.34 -8.68
CA LEU A 149 -13.71 4.05 -7.62
C LEU A 149 -14.49 2.75 -7.86
N ARG A 150 -15.01 2.55 -9.09
CA ARG A 150 -15.75 1.33 -9.44
C ARG A 150 -14.95 0.07 -9.18
N GLN A 151 -13.65 0.07 -9.47
CA GLN A 151 -12.79 -1.09 -9.21
C GLN A 151 -12.68 -1.39 -7.71
N TYR A 152 -12.58 -0.35 -6.87
CA TYR A 152 -12.56 -0.49 -5.41
C TYR A 152 -13.90 -1.02 -4.87
N GLU A 153 -15.03 -0.51 -5.38
CA GLU A 153 -16.38 -0.96 -5.01
C GLU A 153 -16.62 -2.41 -5.42
N ASP A 154 -16.38 -2.76 -6.70
CA ASP A 154 -16.52 -4.13 -7.22
C ASP A 154 -15.65 -5.11 -6.44
N PHE A 155 -14.42 -4.70 -6.11
CA PHE A 155 -13.54 -5.49 -5.28
C PHE A 155 -14.13 -5.68 -3.87
N ALA A 156 -14.53 -4.62 -3.18
CA ALA A 156 -15.11 -4.71 -1.83
C ALA A 156 -16.36 -5.61 -1.82
N ILE A 157 -17.24 -5.46 -2.82
CA ILE A 157 -18.43 -6.30 -3.02
C ILE A 157 -18.03 -7.77 -3.19
N SER A 158 -17.02 -8.07 -4.03
CA SER A 158 -16.55 -9.44 -4.24
C SER A 158 -16.04 -10.11 -2.96
N GLN A 159 -15.58 -9.31 -1.99
CA GLN A 159 -15.02 -9.79 -0.72
C GLN A 159 -16.03 -9.76 0.44
N LEU A 160 -17.31 -9.41 0.22
CA LEU A 160 -18.33 -9.37 1.27
C LEU A 160 -18.51 -10.71 2.00
N HIS A 161 -18.27 -11.84 1.32
CA HIS A 161 -18.28 -13.19 1.92
C HIS A 161 -17.22 -13.39 3.03
N LEU A 162 -16.25 -12.49 3.17
CA LEU A 162 -15.28 -12.47 4.26
C LEU A 162 -15.70 -11.57 5.43
N HIS A 163 -16.72 -10.71 5.25
CA HIS A 163 -17.16 -9.76 6.27
C HIS A 163 -17.43 -10.46 7.61
N GLY A 164 -16.96 -9.87 8.71
CA GLY A 164 -17.12 -10.41 10.06
C GLY A 164 -16.21 -11.61 10.40
N LYS A 165 -15.57 -12.27 9.43
CA LYS A 165 -14.58 -13.33 9.69
C LYS A 165 -13.33 -12.75 10.32
N LYS A 166 -12.68 -13.53 11.17
CA LYS A 166 -11.41 -13.15 11.82
C LYS A 166 -10.32 -13.00 10.76
N ILE A 167 -9.50 -11.97 10.93
CA ILE A 167 -8.30 -11.78 10.12
C ILE A 167 -7.21 -12.71 10.66
N PHE A 168 -6.55 -13.44 9.76
CA PHE A 168 -5.38 -14.24 10.06
C PHE A 168 -4.19 -13.72 9.25
N ASN A 169 -3.08 -13.43 9.92
CA ASN A 169 -1.83 -13.05 9.31
C ASN A 169 -0.74 -14.01 9.81
N PRO A 170 -0.10 -14.82 8.95
CA PRO A 170 0.92 -15.77 9.38
C PRO A 170 2.20 -15.11 9.92
N PHE A 171 2.45 -13.83 9.60
CA PHE A 171 3.65 -13.11 10.03
C PHE A 171 3.46 -12.31 11.32
N SER A 172 2.23 -12.19 11.81
CA SER A 172 1.96 -11.48 13.07
C SER A 172 0.59 -11.84 13.61
N SER A 173 0.44 -11.83 14.93
CA SER A 173 -0.84 -12.02 15.60
C SER A 173 -1.80 -10.86 15.27
N GLY A 174 -2.47 -10.96 14.13
CA GLY A 174 -3.49 -10.00 13.71
C GLY A 174 -4.71 -10.14 14.61
N HIS A 175 -5.16 -9.03 15.17
CA HIS A 175 -6.42 -8.97 15.91
C HIS A 175 -7.42 -8.16 15.09
N GLY A 176 -8.57 -8.75 14.77
CA GLY A 176 -9.62 -8.03 14.05
C GLY A 176 -10.54 -8.94 13.22
N LYS A 177 -11.47 -8.30 12.54
CA LYS A 177 -12.40 -8.91 11.59
C LYS A 177 -12.37 -8.12 10.29
N TYR A 178 -12.63 -8.77 9.16
CA TYR A 178 -12.81 -8.08 7.90
C TYR A 178 -14.05 -7.18 7.96
N LYS A 179 -13.91 -5.91 7.53
CA LYS A 179 -14.96 -4.89 7.60
C LYS A 179 -15.36 -4.36 6.22
N TYR A 180 -15.55 -5.26 5.25
CA TYR A 180 -15.83 -4.86 3.86
C TYR A 180 -17.10 -4.00 3.67
N GLU A 181 -18.18 -4.22 4.44
CA GLU A 181 -19.35 -3.33 4.41
C GLU A 181 -19.01 -1.89 4.83
N ALA A 182 -18.27 -1.74 5.94
CA ALA A 182 -17.83 -0.42 6.40
C ALA A 182 -16.86 0.23 5.40
N LEU A 183 -16.00 -0.56 4.76
CA LEU A 183 -15.11 -0.07 3.71
C LEU A 183 -15.90 0.40 2.47
N LEU A 184 -16.93 -0.34 2.06
CA LEU A 184 -17.79 0.05 0.94
C LEU A 184 -18.52 1.37 1.23
N ALA A 185 -19.11 1.50 2.42
CA ALA A 185 -19.73 2.75 2.86
C ALA A 185 -18.71 3.89 2.89
N LYS A 186 -17.47 3.63 3.35
CA LYS A 186 -16.40 4.63 3.38
C LYS A 186 -15.97 5.07 1.99
N LEU A 187 -15.85 4.16 1.02
CA LEU A 187 -15.54 4.49 -0.38
C LEU A 187 -16.59 5.44 -0.98
N GLN A 188 -17.87 5.17 -0.72
CA GLN A 188 -18.98 6.00 -1.18
C GLN A 188 -18.98 7.38 -0.52
N GLU A 189 -18.68 7.45 0.77
CA GLU A 189 -18.52 8.71 1.49
C GLU A 189 -17.37 9.55 0.89
N LEU A 190 -16.20 8.93 0.72
CA LEU A 190 -15.01 9.57 0.15
C LEU A 190 -15.28 10.08 -1.27
N LYS A 191 -16.01 9.34 -2.10
CA LYS A 191 -16.44 9.80 -3.43
C LYS A 191 -17.16 11.14 -3.36
N LEU A 192 -18.12 11.28 -2.44
CA LEU A 192 -18.89 12.51 -2.29
C LEU A 192 -17.99 13.67 -1.86
N GLN A 193 -17.05 13.42 -0.94
CA GLN A 193 -16.10 14.43 -0.48
C GLN A 193 -15.15 14.88 -1.60
N VAL A 194 -14.57 13.94 -2.36
CA VAL A 194 -13.71 14.24 -3.52
C VAL A 194 -14.47 15.02 -4.58
N HIS A 195 -15.70 14.63 -4.89
CA HIS A 195 -16.52 15.36 -5.86
C HIS A 195 -16.81 16.80 -5.41
N ARG A 196 -17.14 17.01 -4.13
CA ARG A 196 -17.36 18.35 -3.57
C ARG A 196 -16.11 19.22 -3.64
N ARG A 197 -14.94 18.69 -3.26
CA ARG A 197 -13.65 19.39 -3.37
C ARG A 197 -13.38 19.81 -4.82
N ASN A 198 -13.52 18.88 -5.76
CA ASN A 198 -13.23 19.16 -7.17
C ASN A 198 -14.18 20.23 -7.74
N LYS A 199 -15.46 20.22 -7.36
CA LYS A 199 -16.42 21.25 -7.75
C LYS A 199 -16.07 22.63 -7.17
N ALA A 200 -15.65 22.69 -5.90
CA ALA A 200 -15.21 23.93 -5.27
C ALA A 200 -13.95 24.51 -5.95
N ALA A 201 -13.03 23.66 -6.39
CA ALA A 201 -11.82 24.08 -7.09
C ALA A 201 -12.08 24.61 -8.52
N THR A 202 -13.19 24.24 -9.15
CA THR A 202 -13.56 24.69 -10.51
C THR A 202 -14.41 25.97 -10.55
N VAL A 203 -14.89 26.47 -9.42
CA VAL A 203 -15.58 27.77 -9.36
C VAL A 203 -14.51 28.85 -9.20
N PRO A 204 -14.25 29.70 -10.21
CA PRO A 204 -13.33 30.81 -10.06
C PRO A 204 -13.87 31.75 -8.98
N GLY A 205 -13.02 32.16 -8.05
CA GLY A 205 -13.38 33.11 -7.01
C GLY A 205 -13.98 34.37 -7.62
N SER A 206 -15.23 34.65 -7.28
CA SER A 206 -15.76 36.00 -7.24
C SER A 206 -15.13 36.71 -6.04
N ALA A 207 -14.00 37.38 -6.26
CA ALA A 207 -13.47 38.45 -5.42
C ALA A 207 -12.61 39.37 -6.29
#